data_AF-A0A1Y2LC37-F1
#
_entry.id   AF-A0A1Y2LC37-F1
#
_cell.length_a   1.000
_cell.length_b   1.000
_cell.length_c   1.000
_cell.angle_alpha   90.00
_cell.angle_beta   90.00
_cell.angle_gamma   90.00
#
_symmetry.space_group_name_H-M   'P 1'
#
loop_
_entity.id
_entity.type
_entity.pdbx_description
1 polymer ?
#
loop_
_entity_poly.entity_id
_entity_poly.type
_entity_poly.pdbx_seq_one_letter_code
_entity_poly.pdbx_strand_id
1 'polypeptide(L)'
;MRRHEEHVAAHADALRNVILAAGIWTTPIVVEWEDLIVMDGHHRLSVACAAGLSHVPCLMADYRTVRVETRRADFVVTPDDIRKRARTGALYPPKTTRHHIPAEWNAACAIDLDLLRVMPALNYSLANGPHRDVDGRCAG
;
A
#
# COMPACT_ATOMS: atom_id res chain seq x y z
N MET A 1 -2.64 8.02 3.51
CA MET A 1 -1.67 7.77 2.42
C MET A 1 -1.61 8.97 1.51
N ARG A 2 -0.41 9.28 0.97
CA ARG A 2 -0.15 10.44 0.10
C ARG A 2 0.23 9.97 -1.30
N ARG A 3 -0.31 10.64 -2.32
CA ARG A 3 0.11 10.43 -3.71
C ARG A 3 1.26 11.38 -4.00
N HIS A 4 2.26 10.94 -4.74
CA HIS A 4 3.25 11.81 -5.38
C HIS A 4 3.07 11.88 -6.89
N GLU A 5 2.23 11.00 -7.44
CA GLU A 5 1.93 10.88 -8.86
C GLU A 5 0.42 10.84 -9.09
N GLU A 6 -0.03 11.46 -10.17
CA GLU A 6 -1.39 11.31 -10.67
C GLU A 6 -1.66 9.88 -11.12
N HIS A 7 -2.94 9.54 -11.25
CA HIS A 7 -3.36 8.26 -11.79
C HIS A 7 -4.19 8.47 -13.05
N VAL A 8 -4.13 7.52 -13.97
CA VAL A 8 -5.00 7.51 -15.15
C VAL A 8 -6.40 7.07 -14.72
N ALA A 9 -7.39 7.98 -14.80
CA ALA A 9 -8.77 7.74 -14.35
C ALA A 9 -9.40 6.51 -15.00
N ALA A 10 -9.33 6.39 -16.33
CA ALA A 10 -9.87 5.24 -17.05
C ALA A 10 -9.29 3.88 -16.58
N HIS A 11 -8.00 3.85 -16.22
CA HIS A 11 -7.39 2.64 -15.66
C HIS A 11 -7.86 2.36 -14.23
N ALA A 12 -8.09 3.40 -13.42
CA ALA A 12 -8.69 3.24 -12.10
C ALA A 12 -10.12 2.71 -12.21
N ASP A 13 -10.91 3.20 -13.16
CA ASP A 13 -12.30 2.76 -13.36
C ASP A 13 -12.38 1.30 -13.83
N ALA A 14 -11.52 0.92 -14.78
CA ALA A 14 -11.41 -0.47 -15.21
C ALA A 14 -11.00 -1.38 -14.04
N LEU A 15 -10.00 -0.95 -13.26
CA LEU A 15 -9.55 -1.70 -12.08
C LEU A 15 -10.63 -1.78 -11.00
N ARG A 16 -11.40 -0.71 -10.80
CA ARG A 16 -12.53 -0.67 -9.87
C ARG A 16 -13.54 -1.75 -10.20
N ASN A 17 -13.94 -1.86 -11.47
CA ASN A 17 -14.91 -2.87 -11.89
C ASN A 17 -14.40 -4.29 -11.61
N VAL A 18 -13.12 -4.56 -11.87
CA VAL A 18 -12.49 -5.86 -11.57
C VAL A 18 -12.48 -6.16 -10.07
N ILE A 19 -12.03 -5.21 -9.24
CA ILE A 19 -11.93 -5.40 -7.79
C ILE A 19 -13.32 -5.58 -7.16
N LEU A 20 -14.30 -4.75 -7.55
CA LEU A 20 -15.66 -4.84 -7.01
C LEU A 20 -16.38 -6.11 -7.44
N ALA A 21 -16.19 -6.56 -8.69
CA ALA A 21 -16.78 -7.81 -9.17
C ALA A 21 -16.17 -9.03 -8.47
N ALA A 22 -14.89 -8.99 -8.12
CA ALA A 22 -14.24 -10.06 -7.38
C ALA A 22 -14.68 -10.13 -5.91
N GLY A 23 -15.12 -9.01 -5.32
CA GLY A 23 -15.48 -8.92 -3.89
C GLY A 23 -14.29 -9.07 -2.92
N ILE A 24 -13.08 -9.30 -3.44
CA ILE A 24 -11.87 -9.58 -2.67
C ILE A 24 -10.75 -8.66 -3.14
N TRP A 25 -10.05 -8.06 -2.18
CA TRP A 25 -8.83 -7.32 -2.38
C TRP A 25 -7.61 -8.25 -2.34
N THR A 26 -6.81 -8.26 -3.41
CA THR A 26 -5.77 -9.28 -3.62
C THR A 26 -4.33 -8.76 -3.60
N THR A 27 -4.11 -7.46 -3.79
CA THR A 27 -2.74 -6.90 -3.84
C THR A 27 -2.61 -5.69 -2.94
N PRO A 28 -1.65 -5.67 -1.99
CA PRO A 28 -1.47 -4.52 -1.10
C PRO A 28 -1.05 -3.27 -1.85
N ILE A 29 -1.25 -2.11 -1.22
CA ILE A 29 -0.61 -0.86 -1.65
C ILE A 29 0.78 -0.81 -1.01
N VAL A 30 1.82 -0.62 -1.82
CA VAL A 30 3.17 -0.46 -1.26
C VAL A 30 3.35 1.02 -0.94
N VAL A 31 3.71 1.31 0.30
CA VAL A 31 3.86 2.68 0.80
C VAL A 31 5.21 2.86 1.45
N GLU A 32 5.77 4.06 1.27
CA GLU A 32 6.89 4.51 2.08
C GLU A 32 6.43 4.68 3.54
N TRP A 33 7.18 4.08 4.46
CA TRP A 33 6.70 3.87 5.82
C TRP A 33 6.57 5.15 6.66
N GLU A 34 7.42 6.15 6.44
CA GLU A 34 7.49 7.35 7.28
C GLU A 34 6.39 8.36 6.94
N ASP A 35 6.22 8.69 5.66
CA ASP A 35 5.28 9.70 5.17
C ASP A 35 3.99 9.07 4.59
N LEU A 36 3.89 7.74 4.55
CA LEU A 36 2.80 6.96 3.94
C LEU A 36 2.59 7.30 2.45
N ILE A 37 3.69 7.49 1.72
CA ILE A 37 3.67 7.84 0.29
C ILE A 37 3.48 6.59 -0.55
N VAL A 38 2.53 6.59 -1.47
CA VAL A 38 2.28 5.44 -2.34
C VAL A 38 3.46 5.23 -3.28
N MET A 39 4.21 4.13 -3.11
CA MET A 39 5.25 3.71 -4.06
C MET A 39 4.64 2.92 -5.23
N ASP A 40 3.70 2.03 -4.94
CA ASP A 40 2.94 1.28 -5.94
C ASP A 40 1.46 1.13 -5.54
N GLY A 41 0.56 1.18 -6.52
CA GLY A 41 -0.88 1.05 -6.29
C GLY A 41 -1.66 2.37 -6.27
N HIS A 42 -1.23 3.41 -7.00
CA HIS A 42 -1.99 4.67 -7.12
C HIS A 42 -3.42 4.47 -7.62
N HIS A 43 -3.61 3.57 -8.61
CA HIS A 43 -4.93 3.18 -9.09
C HIS A 43 -5.73 2.45 -8.01
N ARG A 44 -5.12 1.48 -7.31
CA ARG A 44 -5.73 0.78 -6.17
C ARG A 44 -6.20 1.77 -5.10
N LEU A 45 -5.36 2.74 -4.72
CA LEU A 45 -5.76 3.78 -3.77
C LEU A 45 -6.97 4.59 -4.28
N SER A 46 -7.00 4.93 -5.59
CA SER A 46 -8.16 5.59 -6.20
C SER A 46 -9.42 4.74 -6.08
N VAL A 47 -9.34 3.44 -6.40
CA VAL A 47 -10.46 2.50 -6.25
C VAL A 47 -10.97 2.47 -4.81
N ALA A 48 -10.07 2.34 -3.83
CA ALA A 48 -10.44 2.29 -2.42
C ALA A 48 -11.19 3.56 -1.97
N CYS A 49 -10.68 4.74 -2.35
CA CYS A 49 -11.35 6.01 -2.08
C CYS A 49 -12.74 6.07 -2.74
N ALA A 50 -12.83 5.73 -4.03
CA ALA A 50 -14.09 5.80 -4.78
C ALA A 50 -15.12 4.75 -4.33
N ALA A 51 -14.65 3.61 -3.80
CA ALA A 51 -15.50 2.57 -3.26
C ALA A 51 -15.90 2.81 -1.81
N GLY A 52 -15.37 3.84 -1.14
CA GLY A 52 -15.66 4.12 0.28
C GLY A 52 -15.09 3.07 1.23
N LEU A 53 -13.95 2.45 0.88
CA LEU A 53 -13.24 1.57 1.80
C LEU A 53 -12.55 2.44 2.87
N SER A 54 -12.73 2.09 4.14
CA SER A 54 -12.09 2.79 5.25
C SER A 54 -10.64 2.34 5.45
N HIS A 55 -10.32 1.11 5.03
CA HIS A 55 -9.01 0.49 5.15
C HIS A 55 -8.58 -0.17 3.84
N VAL A 56 -7.27 -0.34 3.68
CA VAL A 56 -6.67 -1.19 2.64
C VAL A 56 -5.41 -1.84 3.18
N PRO A 57 -5.07 -3.06 2.74
CA PRO A 57 -3.81 -3.68 3.13
C PRO A 57 -2.65 -2.91 2.50
N CYS A 58 -1.63 -2.65 3.32
CA CYS A 58 -0.42 -1.94 2.91
C CYS A 58 0.82 -2.78 3.24
N LEU A 59 1.82 -2.70 2.35
CA LEU A 59 3.18 -3.12 2.66
C LEU A 59 4.02 -1.86 2.89
N MET A 60 4.65 -1.80 4.06
CA MET A 60 5.53 -0.71 4.44
C MET A 60 6.93 -0.96 3.87
N ALA A 61 7.45 0.00 3.12
CA ALA A 61 8.73 -0.07 2.45
C ALA A 61 9.57 1.19 2.72
N ASP A 62 10.87 1.10 2.45
CA ASP A 62 11.82 2.17 2.69
C ASP A 62 12.64 2.47 1.44
N TYR A 63 12.82 3.76 1.10
CA TYR A 63 13.64 4.20 -0.03
C TYR A 63 15.12 3.81 0.07
N ARG A 64 15.61 3.40 1.24
CA ARG A 64 16.93 2.76 1.43
C ARG A 64 17.03 1.39 0.75
N THR A 65 15.88 0.71 0.54
CA THR A 65 15.81 -0.65 -0.01
C THR A 65 15.08 -0.72 -1.34
N VAL A 66 14.13 0.20 -1.58
CA VAL A 66 13.37 0.31 -2.83
C VAL A 66 13.98 1.39 -3.70
N ARG A 67 14.67 0.98 -4.76
CA ARG A 67 15.16 1.89 -5.80
C ARG A 67 13.97 2.49 -6.56
N VAL A 68 14.11 3.76 -6.96
CA VAL A 68 13.18 4.44 -7.86
C VAL A 68 13.95 5.03 -9.05
N GLU A 69 13.35 4.98 -10.22
CA GLU A 69 13.85 5.64 -11.43
C GLU A 69 12.73 6.37 -12.17
N THR A 70 13.12 7.29 -13.06
CA THR A 70 12.17 7.98 -13.92
C THR A 70 11.82 7.12 -15.13
N ARG A 71 10.55 7.16 -15.54
CA ARG A 71 10.06 6.65 -16.83
C ARG A 71 10.09 7.73 -17.92
N ARG A 72 10.36 8.97 -17.53
CA ARG A 72 10.19 10.18 -18.34
C ARG A 72 11.46 11.01 -18.29
N ALA A 73 12.10 11.21 -19.44
CA ALA A 73 13.38 11.91 -19.52
C ALA A 73 13.30 13.39 -19.09
N ASP A 74 12.12 14.00 -19.15
CA ASP A 74 11.84 15.37 -18.73
C ASP A 74 11.73 15.55 -17.20
N PHE A 75 11.79 14.46 -16.42
CA PHE A 75 11.71 14.51 -14.96
C PHE A 75 12.92 13.88 -14.29
N VAL A 76 13.50 14.61 -13.35
CA VAL A 76 14.41 14.06 -12.33
C VAL A 76 13.56 13.53 -11.18
N VAL A 77 13.78 12.26 -10.84
CA VAL A 77 13.05 11.57 -9.77
C VAL A 77 14.03 11.16 -8.68
N THR A 78 13.84 11.69 -7.48
CA THR A 78 14.56 11.28 -6.26
C THR A 78 13.56 11.05 -5.13
N PRO A 79 13.92 10.24 -4.10
CA PRO A 79 13.10 10.10 -2.91
C PRO A 79 12.70 11.44 -2.27
N ASP A 80 13.62 12.40 -2.22
CA ASP A 80 13.35 13.73 -1.65
C ASP A 80 12.35 14.55 -2.48
N ASP A 81 12.45 14.53 -3.82
CA ASP A 81 11.46 15.21 -4.67
C ASP A 81 10.09 14.52 -4.58
N ILE A 82 10.06 13.19 -4.49
CA ILE A 82 8.83 12.43 -4.22
C ILE A 82 8.20 12.85 -2.89
N ARG A 83 8.98 12.90 -1.80
CA ARG A 83 8.50 13.36 -0.48
C ARG A 83 7.97 14.78 -0.55
N LYS A 84 8.70 15.70 -1.18
CA LYS A 84 8.28 17.09 -1.37
C LYS A 84 6.94 17.17 -2.09
N ARG A 85 6.79 16.50 -3.23
CA ARG A 85 5.56 16.49 -4.03
C ARG A 85 4.38 15.87 -3.30
N ALA A 86 4.62 14.78 -2.57
CA ALA A 86 3.58 14.14 -1.75
C ALA A 86 3.08 15.04 -0.62
N ARG A 87 3.96 15.86 -0.04
CA ARG A 87 3.62 16.82 1.02
C ARG A 87 2.93 18.07 0.48
N THR A 88 3.35 18.59 -0.68
CA THR A 88 2.80 19.82 -1.27
C THR A 88 1.59 19.59 -2.15
N GLY A 89 1.35 18.36 -2.62
CA GLY A 89 0.31 18.04 -3.60
C GLY A 89 0.70 18.40 -5.05
N ALA A 90 1.93 18.83 -5.31
CA ALA A 90 2.45 19.10 -6.65
C ALA A 90 2.83 17.80 -7.39
N LEU A 91 1.82 16.97 -7.67
CA LEU A 91 1.99 15.62 -8.18
C LEU A 91 2.74 15.59 -9.52
N TYR A 92 3.49 14.52 -9.76
CA TYR A 92 3.94 14.22 -11.11
C TYR A 92 2.77 13.81 -12.01
N PRO A 93 2.87 14.02 -13.33
CA PRO A 93 1.97 13.38 -14.29
C PRO A 93 2.01 11.85 -14.18
N PRO A 94 0.98 11.13 -14.65
CA PRO A 94 0.94 9.68 -14.54
C PRO A 94 2.13 9.00 -15.19
N LYS A 95 2.58 7.89 -14.59
CA LYS A 95 3.67 7.03 -15.08
C LYS A 95 5.01 7.77 -15.19
N THR A 96 5.33 8.67 -14.25
CA THR A 96 6.61 9.38 -14.19
C THR A 96 7.66 8.61 -13.39
N THR A 97 7.26 8.00 -12.28
CA THR A 97 8.12 7.27 -11.35
C THR A 97 7.98 5.77 -11.56
N ARG A 98 9.08 5.00 -11.40
CA ARG A 98 9.10 3.52 -11.39
C ARG A 98 9.87 3.04 -10.17
N HIS A 99 9.16 2.56 -9.17
CA HIS A 99 9.76 1.85 -8.03
C HIS A 99 10.02 0.39 -8.40
N HIS A 100 11.18 -0.13 -8.01
CA HIS A 100 11.54 -1.53 -8.19
C HIS A 100 10.98 -2.36 -7.03
N ILE A 101 9.69 -2.70 -7.12
CA ILE A 101 9.00 -3.51 -6.12
C ILE A 101 9.23 -5.00 -6.42
N PRO A 102 9.71 -5.81 -5.45
CA PRO A 102 9.82 -7.25 -5.62
C PRO A 102 8.47 -7.89 -5.96
N ALA A 103 8.45 -8.84 -6.90
CA ALA A 103 7.21 -9.39 -7.44
C ALA A 103 6.39 -10.14 -6.37
N GLU A 104 7.08 -10.78 -5.43
CA GLU A 104 6.51 -11.53 -4.31
C GLU A 104 5.70 -10.65 -3.34
N TRP A 105 5.93 -9.32 -3.32
CA TRP A 105 5.15 -8.39 -2.51
C TRP A 105 3.72 -8.19 -3.06
N ASN A 106 3.51 -8.45 -4.36
CA ASN A 106 2.23 -8.17 -5.02
C ASN A 106 1.14 -9.24 -4.80
N ALA A 107 1.48 -10.39 -4.22
CA ALA A 107 0.56 -11.52 -4.02
C ALA A 107 0.27 -11.80 -2.53
N ALA A 108 0.30 -10.77 -1.69
CA ALA A 108 0.37 -10.94 -0.24
C ALA A 108 -0.98 -10.88 0.50
N CYS A 109 -2.14 -10.78 -0.17
CA CYS A 109 -3.42 -10.71 0.54
C CYS A 109 -4.61 -11.30 -0.22
N ALA A 110 -5.64 -11.70 0.53
CA ALA A 110 -6.96 -12.04 0.05
C ALA A 110 -7.97 -11.61 1.13
N ILE A 111 -8.43 -10.37 1.06
CA ILE A 111 -9.29 -9.74 2.08
C ILE A 111 -10.61 -9.35 1.46
N ASP A 112 -11.72 -9.78 2.06
CA ASP A 112 -13.06 -9.39 1.64
C ASP A 112 -13.23 -7.86 1.71
N LEU A 113 -13.83 -7.26 0.68
CA LEU A 113 -14.04 -5.82 0.64
C LEU A 113 -14.93 -5.31 1.78
N ASP A 114 -15.86 -6.11 2.28
CA ASP A 114 -16.71 -5.73 3.40
C ASP A 114 -15.90 -5.56 4.68
N LEU A 115 -14.88 -6.41 4.91
CA LEU A 115 -13.95 -6.24 6.03
C LEU A 115 -13.18 -4.91 5.92
N LEU A 116 -12.84 -4.50 4.71
CA LEU A 116 -12.16 -3.23 4.45
C LEU A 116 -13.08 -1.99 4.56
N ARG A 117 -14.40 -2.17 4.54
CA ARG A 117 -15.38 -1.09 4.75
C ARG A 117 -15.58 -0.77 6.22
N VAL A 118 -15.72 -1.79 7.05
CA VAL A 118 -16.18 -1.61 8.44
C VAL A 118 -15.15 -1.97 9.49
N MET A 119 -13.89 -2.27 9.11
CA MET A 119 -12.87 -2.87 9.98
C MET A 119 -12.99 -2.36 11.41
N PRO A 120 -13.62 -3.14 12.31
CA PRO A 120 -13.79 -2.74 13.70
C PRO A 120 -12.39 -2.48 14.24
N ALA A 121 -12.22 -1.46 15.08
CA ALA A 121 -10.94 -1.24 15.77
C ALA A 121 -10.47 -2.61 16.29
N LEU A 122 -9.40 -3.14 15.68
CA LEU A 122 -8.84 -4.42 16.08
C LEU A 122 -8.40 -4.22 17.53
N ASN A 123 -9.20 -4.71 18.48
CA ASN A 123 -8.79 -4.80 19.87
C ASN A 123 -7.55 -5.70 19.87
N TYR A 124 -6.38 -5.05 19.98
CA TYR A 124 -5.03 -5.62 19.89
C TYR A 124 -4.71 -6.60 21.04
N SER A 125 -5.74 -7.18 21.68
CA SER A 125 -5.63 -8.11 22.79
C SER A 125 -5.45 -9.57 22.35
N LEU A 126 -5.64 -9.91 21.07
CA LEU A 126 -5.51 -11.29 20.58
C LEU A 126 -4.12 -11.62 20.00
N ALA A 127 -3.22 -10.64 19.88
CA ALA A 127 -1.84 -10.89 19.45
C ALA A 127 -0.88 -11.23 20.61
N ASN A 128 -1.30 -11.02 21.87
CA ASN A 128 -0.55 -11.39 23.07
C ASN A 128 -1.32 -12.42 23.88
N GLY A 129 -1.52 -13.62 23.32
CA GLY A 129 -1.76 -14.80 24.15
C GLY A 129 -0.51 -15.07 25.00
N PRO A 130 -0.63 -15.59 26.25
CA PRO A 130 0.52 -15.80 27.10
C PRO A 130 1.53 -16.70 26.38
N HIS A 131 2.77 -16.22 26.29
CA HIS A 131 3.92 -17.02 25.90
C HIS A 131 3.90 -18.27 26.79
N ARG A 132 3.62 -19.45 26.21
CA ARG A 132 3.75 -20.70 26.94
C ARG A 132 5.24 -20.89 27.19
N ASP A 133 5.64 -20.72 28.43
CA ASP A 133 6.97 -21.09 28.89
C ASP A 133 7.23 -22.56 28.54
N VAL A 134 8.12 -22.77 27.58
CA VAL A 134 8.71 -24.08 27.31
C VAL A 134 9.92 -24.20 28.22
N ASP A 135 9.68 -24.48 29.50
CA ASP A 135 10.68 -25.12 30.35
C ASP A 135 9.98 -26.05 31.34
N GLY A 136 9.61 -27.21 30.82
CA GLY A 136 9.37 -28.37 31.65
C GLY A 136 10.70 -28.83 32.24
N ARG A 137 10.86 -28.67 33.55
CA ARG A 137 11.82 -29.44 34.36
C ARG A 137 11.25 -29.66 35.75
N CYS A 138 10.68 -30.85 35.95
CA CYS A 138 10.58 -31.49 37.25
C CYS A 138 11.92 -32.18 37.55
N ALA A 139 12.52 -31.86 38.69
CA ALA A 139 13.46 -32.65 39.50
C ALA A 139 13.92 -31.71 40.63
N GLY A 140 13.87 -32.02 41.92
CA GLY A 140 13.45 -33.16 42.73
C GLY A 140 13.54 -32.73 44.19
#